data_AF-A0A958GE01-F1
#
_entry.id   AF-A0A958GE01-F1
#
_cell.length_a   1.000
_cell.length_b   1.000
_cell.length_c   1.000
_cell.angle_alpha   90.00
_cell.angle_beta   90.00
_cell.angle_gamma   90.00
#
_symmetry.space_group_name_H-M   'P 1'
#
loop_
_entity.id
_entity.type
_entity.pdbx_description
1 polymer ?
#
loop_
_entity_poly.entity_id
_entity_poly.type
_entity_poly.pdbx_seq_one_letter_code
_entity_poly.pdbx_strand_id
1 'polypeptide(L)'
;MKGEIFNLLEDFIVENWGVETFEKIYTEIHEKLATKEPFVGPGTYPDSDFIKMAGKAVEILGVSLSEAVNAFGKFCFPRLAAKMPNLITPDKHPKEILLILDSIIHVEVKKVYKDSEPPKFSYKDITDNS
;
A
#
# COMPACT_ATOMS: atom_id res chain seq x y z
N MET A 1 -2.79 -2.20 -9.71
CA MET A 1 -2.62 -1.43 -8.46
C MET A 1 -3.64 -0.29 -8.39
N LYS A 2 -4.28 -0.05 -7.24
CA LYS A 2 -5.20 1.10 -7.06
C LYS A 2 -4.42 2.41 -6.92
N GLY A 3 -4.96 3.50 -7.45
CA GLY A 3 -4.37 4.84 -7.34
C GLY A 3 -4.16 5.28 -5.90
N GLU A 4 -5.05 4.87 -4.99
CA GLU A 4 -4.89 5.10 -3.55
C GLU A 4 -3.52 4.65 -3.01
N ILE A 5 -2.96 3.56 -3.54
CA ILE A 5 -1.64 3.06 -3.12
C ILE A 5 -0.50 3.92 -3.70
N PHE A 6 -0.69 4.53 -4.88
CA PHE A 6 0.25 5.52 -5.42
C PHE A 6 0.23 6.80 -4.59
N ASN A 7 -0.95 7.29 -4.22
CA ASN A 7 -1.09 8.46 -3.36
C ASN A 7 -0.40 8.24 -2.00
N LEU A 8 -0.56 7.05 -1.41
CA LEU A 8 0.15 6.70 -0.18
C LEU A 8 1.68 6.65 -0.37
N LEU A 9 2.17 6.23 -1.53
CA LEU A 9 3.61 6.23 -1.84
C LEU A 9 4.13 7.66 -2.00
N GLU A 10 3.38 8.53 -2.67
CA GLU A 10 3.67 9.96 -2.75
C GLU A 10 3.72 10.58 -1.35
N ASP A 11 2.66 10.44 -0.56
CA ASP A 11 2.61 10.93 0.83
C ASP A 11 3.79 10.41 1.66
N PHE A 12 4.11 9.11 1.52
CA PHE A 12 5.24 8.49 2.21
C PHE A 12 6.56 9.16 1.84
N ILE A 13 6.78 9.42 0.56
CA ILE A 13 8.01 10.06 0.10
C ILE A 13 8.05 11.53 0.55
N VAL A 14 6.96 12.26 0.34
CA VAL A 14 6.87 13.70 0.62
C VAL A 14 7.00 13.99 2.11
N GLU A 15 6.32 13.23 2.98
CA GLU A 15 6.36 13.45 4.43
C GLU A 15 7.75 13.18 5.04
N ASN A 16 8.54 12.27 4.45
CA ASN A 16 9.83 11.85 5.01
C ASN A 16 11.04 12.50 4.32
N TRP A 17 10.95 12.84 3.03
CA TRP A 17 12.05 13.37 2.21
C TRP A 17 11.68 14.62 1.40
N GLY A 18 10.47 15.14 1.53
CA GLY A 18 10.01 16.35 0.85
C GLY A 18 9.57 16.15 -0.59
N VAL A 19 8.85 17.16 -1.10
CA VAL A 19 8.26 17.16 -2.45
C VAL A 19 9.32 17.07 -3.55
N GLU A 20 10.47 17.72 -3.37
CA GLU A 20 11.56 17.70 -4.36
C GLU A 20 12.08 16.28 -4.62
N THR A 21 12.11 15.43 -3.60
CA THR A 21 12.52 14.03 -3.74
C THR A 21 11.53 13.25 -4.58
N PHE A 22 10.23 13.44 -4.34
CA PHE A 22 9.18 12.81 -5.13
C PHE A 22 9.21 13.27 -6.59
N GLU A 23 9.33 14.58 -6.83
CA GLU A 23 9.45 15.15 -8.17
C GLU A 23 10.64 14.56 -8.92
N LYS A 24 11.81 14.48 -8.26
CA LYS A 24 13.00 13.84 -8.85
C LYS A 24 12.73 12.39 -9.25
N ILE A 25 12.14 11.61 -8.35
CA ILE A 25 11.76 10.20 -8.62
C ILE A 25 10.85 10.16 -9.84
N TYR A 26 9.77 10.95 -9.85
CA TYR A 26 8.77 10.96 -10.91
C TYR A 26 9.36 11.37 -12.26
N THR A 27 10.14 12.45 -12.32
CA THR A 27 10.79 12.92 -13.55
C THR A 27 11.73 11.87 -14.15
N GLU A 28 12.51 11.15 -13.33
CA GLU A 28 13.44 10.13 -13.83
C GLU A 28 12.77 8.88 -14.42
N ILE A 29 11.50 8.62 -14.05
CA ILE A 29 10.77 7.41 -14.45
C ILE A 29 9.54 7.67 -15.31
N HIS A 30 9.11 8.92 -15.45
CA HIS A 30 7.87 9.29 -16.15
C HIS A 30 7.80 8.67 -17.56
N GLU A 31 8.87 8.76 -18.34
CA GLU A 31 8.95 8.18 -19.68
C GLU A 31 8.78 6.65 -19.70
N LYS A 32 9.18 5.96 -18.62
CA LYS A 32 9.12 4.50 -18.47
C LYS A 32 7.79 3.99 -17.92
N LEU A 33 6.93 4.88 -17.41
CA LEU A 33 5.59 4.52 -16.95
C LEU A 33 4.67 4.26 -18.15
N ALA A 34 3.80 3.27 -18.02
CA ALA A 34 2.71 3.05 -18.97
C ALA A 34 1.63 4.13 -18.81
N THR A 35 1.36 4.55 -17.58
CA THR A 35 0.45 5.64 -17.24
C THR A 35 1.15 6.98 -17.39
N LYS A 36 0.58 7.90 -18.19
CA LYS A 36 1.07 9.28 -18.35
C LYS A 36 0.25 10.32 -17.60
N GLU A 37 -1.00 10.00 -17.32
CA GLU A 37 -1.89 10.85 -16.54
C GLU A 37 -1.62 10.75 -15.04
N PRO A 38 -2.01 11.76 -14.24
CA PRO A 38 -1.91 11.69 -12.79
C PRO A 38 -2.62 10.47 -12.18
N PHE A 39 -2.03 9.92 -11.12
CA PHE A 39 -2.66 8.88 -10.33
C PHE A 39 -3.75 9.49 -9.44
N VAL A 40 -4.96 8.96 -9.53
CA VAL A 40 -6.09 9.38 -8.68
C VAL A 40 -6.65 8.18 -7.92
N GLY A 41 -7.04 8.40 -6.66
CA GLY A 41 -7.42 7.34 -5.72
C GLY A 41 -8.33 6.24 -6.28
N PRO A 42 -9.48 6.58 -6.90
CA PRO A 42 -10.39 5.60 -7.49
C PRO A 42 -9.86 4.84 -8.71
N GLY A 43 -8.79 5.33 -9.35
CA GLY A 43 -8.21 4.75 -10.55
C GLY A 43 -7.58 3.37 -10.31
N THR A 44 -7.41 2.63 -11.39
CA THR A 44 -6.69 1.35 -11.42
C THR A 44 -5.61 1.44 -12.49
N TYR A 45 -4.37 1.13 -12.10
CA TYR A 45 -3.18 1.34 -12.92
C TYR A 45 -2.33 0.05 -12.96
N PRO A 46 -1.45 -0.11 -13.96
CA PRO A 46 -0.57 -1.28 -14.03
C PRO A 46 0.33 -1.41 -12.79
N ASP A 47 0.47 -2.63 -12.25
CA ASP A 47 1.38 -2.88 -11.13
C ASP A 47 2.83 -2.54 -11.48
N SER A 48 3.19 -2.69 -12.75
CA SER A 48 4.52 -2.36 -13.26
C SER A 48 4.88 -0.89 -13.06
N ASP A 49 3.90 0.02 -13.06
CA ASP A 49 4.15 1.44 -12.81
C ASP A 49 4.48 1.69 -11.33
N PHE A 50 3.76 1.03 -10.42
CA PHE A 50 4.05 1.10 -8.99
C PHE A 50 5.44 0.53 -8.68
N ILE A 51 5.76 -0.64 -9.25
CA ILE A 51 7.05 -1.31 -9.05
C ILE A 51 8.20 -0.44 -9.56
N LYS A 52 8.06 0.21 -10.72
CA LYS A 52 9.09 1.13 -11.25
C LYS A 52 9.29 2.34 -10.34
N MET A 53 8.20 2.95 -9.87
CA MET A 53 8.26 4.12 -8.98
C MET A 53 8.90 3.77 -7.63
N ALA A 54 8.44 2.68 -7.00
CA ALA A 54 9.03 2.19 -5.76
C ALA A 54 10.50 1.78 -5.94
N GLY A 55 10.84 1.11 -7.05
CA GLY A 55 12.23 0.72 -7.36
C GLY A 55 13.15 1.94 -7.52
N LYS A 56 12.69 2.99 -8.19
CA LYS A 56 13.45 4.24 -8.31
C LYS A 56 13.56 4.98 -6.97
N ALA A 57 12.51 4.97 -6.15
CA ALA A 57 12.57 5.53 -4.80
C ALA A 57 13.66 4.85 -3.96
N VAL A 58 13.71 3.51 -3.98
CA VAL A 58 14.74 2.71 -3.29
C VAL A 58 16.15 3.06 -3.79
N GLU A 59 16.33 3.21 -5.11
CA GLU A 59 17.61 3.61 -5.72
C GLU A 59 18.06 5.02 -5.27
N ILE A 60 17.17 6.01 -5.33
CA ILE A 60 17.48 7.41 -4.97
C ILE A 60 17.74 7.56 -3.46
N LEU A 61 16.97 6.85 -2.63
CA LEU A 61 17.06 6.93 -1.17
C LEU A 61 18.21 6.07 -0.60
N GLY A 62 18.78 5.16 -1.40
CA GLY A 62 19.90 4.31 -0.98
C GLY A 62 19.53 3.28 0.10
N VAL A 63 18.27 2.87 0.15
CA VAL A 63 17.76 1.85 1.09
C VAL A 63 17.60 0.49 0.40
N SER A 64 17.44 -0.60 1.14
CA SER A 64 17.04 -1.87 0.52
C SER A 64 15.53 -1.89 0.23
N LEU A 65 15.13 -2.68 -0.78
CA LEU A 65 13.70 -2.87 -1.08
C LEU A 65 12.94 -3.46 0.11
N SER A 66 13.56 -4.37 0.88
CA SER A 66 12.95 -4.98 2.06
C SER A 66 12.64 -3.94 3.14
N GLU A 67 13.60 -3.06 3.43
CA GLU A 67 13.43 -1.96 4.39
C GLU A 67 12.35 -0.98 3.93
N ALA A 68 12.38 -0.62 2.64
CA ALA A 68 11.38 0.29 2.05
C ALA A 68 9.97 -0.29 2.14
N VAL A 69 9.77 -1.57 1.79
CA VAL A 69 8.45 -2.23 1.88
C VAL A 69 7.97 -2.31 3.33
N ASN A 70 8.87 -2.61 4.28
CA ASN A 70 8.50 -2.63 5.70
C ASN A 70 8.09 -1.25 6.22
N ALA A 71 8.87 -0.21 5.91
CA ALA A 71 8.60 1.16 6.31
C ALA A 71 7.30 1.68 5.66
N PHE A 72 7.11 1.42 4.37
CA PHE A 72 5.90 1.78 3.65
C PHE A 72 4.66 1.09 4.23
N GLY A 73 4.74 -0.21 4.56
CA GLY A 73 3.65 -0.93 5.22
C GLY A 73 3.25 -0.30 6.57
N LYS A 74 4.24 0.08 7.39
CA LYS A 74 4.01 0.78 8.67
C LYS A 74 3.37 2.15 8.47
N PHE A 75 3.73 2.86 7.40
CA PHE A 75 3.14 4.15 7.04
C PHE A 75 1.69 4.01 6.56
N CYS A 76 1.42 3.00 5.75
CA CYS A 76 0.11 2.74 5.14
C CYS A 76 -0.93 2.25 6.15
N PHE A 77 -0.56 1.33 7.04
CA PHE A 77 -1.51 0.66 7.93
C PHE A 77 -2.41 1.62 8.74
N PRO A 78 -1.90 2.62 9.49
CA PRO A 78 -2.77 3.52 10.25
C PRO A 78 -3.70 4.34 9.35
N ARG A 79 -3.23 4.76 8.17
CA ARG A 79 -4.04 5.53 7.20
C ARG A 79 -5.17 4.70 6.60
N LEU A 80 -4.90 3.44 6.27
CA LEU A 80 -5.91 2.50 5.77
C LEU A 80 -6.88 2.09 6.89
N ALA A 81 -6.37 1.86 8.10
CA ALA A 81 -7.19 1.52 9.26
C ALA A 81 -8.18 2.63 9.62
N ALA A 82 -7.76 3.89 9.54
CA ALA A 82 -8.62 5.06 9.79
C ALA A 82 -9.82 5.15 8.83
N LYS A 83 -9.76 4.51 7.64
CA LYS A 83 -10.89 4.43 6.70
C LYS A 83 -11.95 3.39 7.10
N MET A 84 -11.64 2.53 8.07
CA MET A 84 -12.50 1.44 8.54
C MET A 84 -12.59 1.40 10.08
N PRO A 85 -12.98 2.52 10.72
CA PRO A 85 -12.91 2.66 12.19
C PRO A 85 -13.81 1.66 12.94
N ASN A 86 -14.86 1.14 12.29
CA ASN A 86 -15.75 0.13 12.87
C ASN A 86 -15.13 -1.29 12.87
N LEU A 87 -14.16 -1.54 12.00
CA LEU A 87 -13.53 -2.85 11.85
C LEU A 87 -12.19 -2.92 12.56
N ILE A 88 -11.41 -1.84 12.53
CA ILE A 88 -10.09 -1.76 13.13
C ILE A 88 -10.12 -0.68 14.21
N THR A 89 -10.07 -1.12 15.46
CA THR A 89 -10.03 -0.26 16.65
C THR A 89 -8.71 -0.49 17.41
N PRO A 90 -8.19 0.52 18.16
CA PRO A 90 -6.91 0.39 18.86
C PRO A 90 -6.85 -0.70 19.93
N ASP A 91 -8.00 -1.12 20.45
CA ASP A 91 -8.15 -2.12 21.51
C ASP A 91 -8.21 -3.56 20.98
N LYS A 92 -8.38 -3.77 19.67
CA LYS A 92 -8.42 -5.11 19.08
C LYS A 92 -7.04 -5.77 19.05
N HIS A 93 -7.00 -7.04 19.43
CA HIS A 93 -5.79 -7.83 19.31
C HIS A 93 -5.39 -8.01 17.83
N PRO A 94 -4.11 -7.87 17.44
CA PRO A 94 -3.69 -7.98 16.03
C PRO A 94 -4.11 -9.28 15.34
N LYS A 95 -4.12 -10.41 16.08
CA LYS A 95 -4.62 -11.70 15.56
C LYS A 95 -6.07 -11.61 15.08
N GLU A 96 -6.93 -10.90 15.78
CA GLU A 96 -8.35 -10.75 15.39
C GLU A 96 -8.48 -9.96 14.09
N ILE A 97 -7.69 -8.89 13.94
CA ILE A 97 -7.63 -8.10 12.70
C ILE A 97 -7.17 -8.99 11.54
N LEU A 98 -6.11 -9.78 11.76
CA LEU A 98 -5.62 -10.70 10.75
C LEU A 98 -6.70 -11.71 10.34
N LEU A 99 -7.43 -12.32 11.28
CA LEU A 99 -8.47 -13.32 10.98
C LEU A 99 -9.64 -12.76 10.15
N ILE A 100 -9.95 -11.46 10.28
CA ILE A 100 -11.02 -10.81 9.51
C ILE A 100 -10.53 -10.12 8.23
N LEU A 101 -9.21 -10.14 7.97
CA LEU A 101 -8.61 -9.38 6.87
C LEU A 101 -9.14 -9.81 5.51
N ASP A 102 -9.05 -11.10 5.19
CA ASP A 102 -9.53 -11.63 3.91
C ASP A 102 -11.07 -11.72 3.86
N SER A 103 -11.69 -12.16 4.96
CA SER A 103 -13.12 -12.48 5.02
C SER A 103 -14.04 -11.28 5.13
N ILE A 104 -13.57 -10.16 5.70
CA ILE A 104 -14.36 -8.94 5.91
C ILE A 104 -13.68 -7.72 5.29
N ILE A 105 -12.45 -7.40 5.70
CA ILE A 105 -11.80 -6.13 5.29
C ILE A 105 -11.63 -6.06 3.77
N HIS A 106 -11.06 -7.10 3.15
CA HIS A 106 -10.91 -7.15 1.69
C HIS A 106 -12.26 -7.22 0.95
N VAL A 107 -13.31 -7.75 1.58
CA VAL A 107 -14.67 -7.72 1.03
C VAL A 107 -15.22 -6.29 1.04
N GLU A 108 -15.06 -5.54 2.13
CA GLU A 108 -15.46 -4.12 2.19
C GLU A 108 -14.67 -3.26 1.20
N VAL A 109 -13.35 -3.49 1.07
CA VAL A 109 -12.51 -2.81 0.07
C VAL A 109 -13.04 -3.06 -1.35
N LYS A 110 -13.46 -4.29 -1.68
CA LYS A 110 -14.04 -4.61 -2.99
C LYS A 110 -15.39 -3.95 -3.25
N LYS A 111 -16.19 -3.66 -2.22
CA LYS A 111 -17.44 -2.90 -2.38
C LYS A 111 -17.17 -1.46 -2.82
N VAL A 112 -16.12 -0.85 -2.29
CA VAL A 112 -15.68 0.51 -2.65
C VAL A 112 -14.95 0.52 -3.99
N TYR A 113 -14.04 -0.43 -4.20
CA TYR A 113 -13.21 -0.56 -5.39
C TYR A 113 -13.46 -1.93 -6.05
N LYS A 114 -14.44 -1.99 -6.96
CA LYS A 114 -14.86 -3.24 -7.61
C LYS A 114 -13.73 -4.01 -8.29
N ASP A 115 -12.79 -3.29 -8.91
CA ASP A 115 -11.66 -3.87 -9.65
C ASP A 115 -10.41 -4.04 -8.78
N SER A 116 -10.55 -4.04 -7.45
CA SER A 116 -9.42 -4.31 -6.56
C SER A 116 -9.10 -5.80 -6.48
N GLU A 117 -7.80 -6.10 -6.52
CA GLU A 117 -7.26 -7.46 -6.42
C GLU A 117 -6.44 -7.60 -5.13
N PRO A 118 -7.09 -7.59 -3.95
CA PRO A 118 -6.37 -7.80 -2.70
C PRO A 118 -5.83 -9.24 -2.60
N PRO A 119 -4.74 -9.45 -1.84
CA PRO A 119 -4.18 -10.78 -1.62
C PRO A 119 -5.16 -11.67 -0.85
N LYS A 120 -5.07 -12.98 -1.08
CA LYS A 120 -5.80 -13.99 -0.32
C LYS A 120 -4.96 -14.50 0.83
N PHE A 121 -5.59 -14.64 2.00
CA PHE A 121 -4.95 -15.19 3.19
C PHE A 121 -5.66 -16.47 3.65
N SER A 122 -4.88 -17.46 4.07
CA SER A 122 -5.37 -18.62 4.80
C SER A 122 -4.70 -18.66 6.17
N TYR A 123 -5.45 -19.13 7.17
CA TYR A 123 -5.03 -19.14 8.56
C TYR A 123 -5.02 -20.57 9.06
N LYS A 124 -3.97 -20.92 9.81
CA LYS A 124 -3.89 -22.17 10.57
C LYS A 124 -3.54 -21.80 12.00
N ASP A 125 -4.45 -22.07 12.93
CA ASP A 125 -4.12 -21.97 14.35
C ASP A 125 -3.28 -23.19 14.73
N ILE A 126 -2.12 -22.97 15.36
CA ILE A 126 -1.19 -24.05 15.73
C ILE A 126 -1.51 -24.57 17.15
N THR A 127 -2.62 -24.14 17.75
CA THR A 127 -3.01 -24.56 19.11
C THR A 127 -3.58 -25.98 19.20
N ASP A 128 -3.63 -26.75 18.12
CA ASP A 128 -3.90 -28.20 18.20
C ASP A 128 -2.57 -28.98 18.28
N ASN A 129 -2.23 -29.36 19.52
CA ASN A 129 -1.18 -30.27 20.02
C ASN A 129 0.23 -29.68 20.28
N SER A 130 0.44 -29.22 21.52
CA SER A 130 1.64 -29.59 22.30
C SER A 130 1.30 -30.79 23.18
#